data_AF-A0A8J7Y2U4-F1
#
_entry.id   AF-A0A8J7Y2U4-F1
#
_cell.length_a   1.000
_cell.length_b   1.000
_cell.length_c   1.000
_cell.angle_alpha   90.00
_cell.angle_beta   90.00
_cell.angle_gamma   90.00
#
_symmetry.space_group_name_H-M   'P 1'
#
loop_
_entity.id
_entity.type
_entity.pdbx_description
1 polymer ?
#
loop_
_entity_poly.entity_id
_entity_poly.type
_entity_poly.pdbx_seq_one_letter_code
_entity_poly.pdbx_strand_id
1 'polypeptide(L)'
;MRVSVVDIAVIVILGLSLFSFSTKYQPKYEFEYSGSQIYKMVQECEIQDATGFLYTVFVKGYWNADIGHFEQEGFVTDTGRGYFEMVLHDGRIISVGGKQSYREDIQAVDITLQLKSKSSVFYVLKPFKGSTSEVRARIEASSSFITYPQEDTAISCVLTVEADAAPDITLEAEVEDTLRKAIFYMKKADVVLQENGMTITVERLSMKDFDTLFDILEQYFSIGSVFTGDIEVVYQTAEEIEVEDVPVLESYQDEHIYPGSVHVRV
;
A
#
# COMPACT_ATOMS: atom_id res chain seq x y z
N MET A 1 -43.02 41.83 5.69
CA MET A 1 -42.70 40.95 6.83
C MET A 1 -41.69 41.67 7.72
N ARG A 2 -41.97 41.83 9.02
CA ARG A 2 -40.95 42.27 9.99
C ARG A 2 -40.24 41.01 10.47
N VAL A 3 -38.94 40.91 10.17
CA VAL A 3 -38.10 39.82 10.68
C VAL A 3 -37.96 40.02 12.19
N SER A 4 -38.39 39.02 12.96
CA SER A 4 -38.28 39.01 14.41
C SER A 4 -36.84 38.68 14.83
N VAL A 5 -36.43 39.13 16.00
CA VAL A 5 -35.15 38.73 16.62
C VAL A 5 -35.05 37.20 16.76
N VAL A 6 -36.20 36.53 16.95
CA VAL A 6 -36.30 35.06 17.01
C VAL A 6 -35.97 34.42 15.65
N ASP A 7 -36.41 35.02 14.54
CA ASP A 7 -36.14 34.49 13.20
C ASP A 7 -34.65 34.57 12.88
N ILE A 8 -33.98 35.65 13.29
CA ILE A 8 -32.53 35.81 13.16
C ILE A 8 -31.80 34.73 13.97
N ALA A 9 -32.23 34.48 15.22
CA ALA A 9 -31.63 33.45 16.07
C ALA A 9 -31.76 32.05 15.46
N VAL A 10 -32.92 31.72 14.89
CA VAL A 10 -33.16 30.42 14.22
C VAL A 10 -32.27 30.26 12.99
N ILE A 11 -32.14 31.30 12.16
CA ILE A 11 -31.26 31.28 10.97
C ILE A 11 -29.78 31.09 11.39
N VAL A 12 -29.33 31.76 12.45
CA VAL A 12 -27.96 31.63 12.95
C VAL A 12 -27.69 30.23 13.48
N ILE A 13 -28.63 29.63 14.23
CA ILE A 13 -28.49 28.26 14.74
C ILE A 13 -28.47 27.24 13.60
N LEU A 14 -29.35 27.39 12.60
CA LEU A 14 -29.34 26.54 11.41
C LEU A 14 -28.04 26.68 10.62
N GLY A 15 -27.55 27.91 10.45
CA GLY A 15 -26.27 28.18 9.79
C GLY A 15 -25.09 27.53 10.53
N LEU A 16 -25.01 27.67 11.86
CA LEU A 16 -23.97 27.06 12.68
C LEU A 16 -24.06 25.53 12.69
N SER A 17 -25.27 24.97 12.67
CA SER A 17 -25.48 23.53 12.61
C SER A 17 -25.00 22.97 11.27
N LEU A 18 -25.41 23.59 10.15
CA LEU A 18 -24.97 23.22 8.80
C LEU A 18 -23.45 23.38 8.63
N PHE A 19 -22.88 24.47 9.15
CA PHE A 19 -21.44 24.70 9.13
C PHE A 19 -20.69 23.64 9.95
N SER A 20 -21.16 23.33 11.17
CA SER A 20 -20.57 22.30 12.01
C SER A 20 -20.67 20.90 11.41
N PHE A 21 -21.74 20.61 10.67
CA PHE A 21 -21.85 19.36 9.92
C PHE A 21 -20.88 19.35 8.73
N SER A 22 -20.79 20.43 7.98
CA SER A 22 -19.89 20.55 6.82
C SER A 22 -18.42 20.40 7.17
N THR A 23 -17.95 20.96 8.30
CA THR A 23 -16.55 20.84 8.72
C THR A 23 -16.19 19.48 9.31
N LYS A 24 -17.17 18.66 9.71
CA LYS A 24 -16.93 17.35 10.35
C LYS A 24 -16.72 16.21 9.36
N TYR A 25 -17.11 16.41 8.10
CA TYR A 25 -17.05 15.43 7.01
C TYR A 25 -15.91 15.68 6.03
N GLN A 26 -14.89 16.46 6.41
CA GLN A 26 -13.67 16.46 5.61
C GLN A 26 -12.90 15.16 5.88
N PRO A 27 -12.68 14.31 4.87
CA PRO A 27 -11.88 13.11 5.02
C PRO A 27 -10.49 13.50 5.56
N LYS A 28 -10.10 12.86 6.67
CA LYS A 28 -8.77 13.03 7.22
C LYS A 28 -7.82 12.14 6.43
N TYR A 29 -6.92 12.77 5.69
CA TYR A 29 -5.83 12.07 5.00
C TYR A 29 -4.56 12.00 5.83
N GLU A 30 -4.58 12.54 7.04
CA GLU A 30 -3.49 12.48 8.00
C GLU A 30 -4.03 12.04 9.35
N PHE A 31 -3.36 11.04 9.94
CA PHE A 31 -3.68 10.50 11.25
C PHE A 31 -2.46 10.63 12.15
N GLU A 32 -2.60 11.39 13.22
CA GLU A 32 -1.54 11.64 14.18
C GLU A 32 -1.68 10.73 15.40
N TYR A 33 -0.56 10.12 15.77
CA TYR A 33 -0.44 9.26 16.94
C TYR A 33 0.81 9.67 17.72
N SER A 34 0.68 9.76 19.04
CA SER A 34 1.87 9.79 19.88
C SER A 34 2.52 8.39 19.93
N GLY A 35 3.80 8.31 20.27
CA GLY A 35 4.50 7.05 20.47
C GLY A 35 3.88 6.18 21.59
N SER A 36 3.07 6.76 22.49
CA SER A 36 2.30 5.97 23.47
C SER A 36 1.09 5.24 22.85
N GLN A 37 0.69 5.62 21.65
CA GLN A 37 -0.45 5.10 20.91
C GLN A 37 -0.01 4.18 19.74
N ILE A 38 1.21 3.64 19.77
CA ILE A 38 1.76 2.77 18.73
C ILE A 38 0.81 1.62 18.35
N TYR A 39 0.11 1.02 19.32
CA TYR A 39 -0.88 -0.03 19.04
C TYR A 39 -2.05 0.44 18.16
N LYS A 40 -2.52 1.68 18.36
CA LYS A 40 -3.59 2.24 17.52
C LYS A 40 -3.09 2.56 16.13
N MET A 41 -1.85 3.02 16.03
CA MET A 41 -1.21 3.29 14.75
C MET A 41 -1.02 1.99 13.95
N VAL A 42 -0.51 0.92 14.58
CA VAL A 42 -0.36 -0.40 13.95
C VAL A 42 -1.71 -0.90 13.45
N GLN A 43 -2.76 -0.81 14.29
CA GLN A 43 -4.11 -1.17 13.89
C GLN A 43 -4.61 -0.33 12.69
N GLU A 44 -4.26 0.96 12.63
CA GLU A 44 -4.58 1.81 11.48
C GLU A 44 -3.87 1.31 10.22
N CYS A 45 -2.57 0.98 10.29
CA CYS A 45 -1.84 0.42 9.15
C CYS A 45 -2.51 -0.86 8.63
N GLU A 46 -2.88 -1.78 9.52
CA GLU A 46 -3.60 -3.01 9.16
C GLU A 46 -4.94 -2.71 8.45
N ILE A 47 -5.66 -1.68 8.90
CA ILE A 47 -6.89 -1.21 8.24
C ILE A 47 -6.57 -0.65 6.85
N GLN A 48 -5.55 0.20 6.73
CA GLN A 48 -5.17 0.81 5.45
C GLN A 48 -4.66 -0.23 4.45
N ASP A 49 -3.94 -1.26 4.91
CA ASP A 49 -3.53 -2.40 4.09
C ASP A 49 -4.73 -3.22 3.60
N ALA A 50 -5.67 -3.54 4.51
CA ALA A 50 -6.88 -4.30 4.17
C ALA A 50 -7.84 -3.52 3.26
N THR A 51 -7.81 -2.19 3.33
CA THR A 51 -8.56 -1.28 2.46
C THR A 51 -7.75 -0.79 1.27
N GLY A 52 -6.48 -1.18 1.16
CA GLY A 52 -5.67 -1.06 -0.05
C GLY A 52 -5.28 0.37 -0.38
N PHE A 53 -5.43 1.30 0.56
CA PHE A 53 -4.98 2.67 0.39
C PHE A 53 -3.45 2.73 0.32
N LEU A 54 -2.94 3.62 -0.51
CA LEU A 54 -1.53 3.97 -0.50
C LEU A 54 -1.30 4.93 0.66
N TYR A 55 -0.34 4.63 1.52
CA TYR A 55 0.04 5.50 2.60
C TYR A 55 1.54 5.45 2.86
N THR A 56 2.03 6.46 3.56
CA THR A 56 3.36 6.46 4.17
C THR A 56 3.22 6.86 5.63
N VAL A 57 4.29 6.64 6.38
CA VAL A 57 4.37 7.02 7.78
C VAL A 57 5.57 7.90 7.99
N PHE A 58 5.32 9.05 8.59
CA PHE A 58 6.36 9.97 9.05
C PHE A 58 6.55 9.81 10.55
N VAL A 59 7.77 9.51 10.98
CA VAL A 59 8.10 9.20 12.37
C VAL A 59 9.10 10.22 12.89
N LYS A 60 8.77 10.81 14.04
CA LYS A 60 9.72 11.55 14.89
C LYS A 60 10.06 10.74 16.12
N GLY A 61 11.34 10.63 16.42
CA GLY A 61 11.80 9.82 17.55
C GLY A 61 13.30 9.92 17.79
N TYR A 62 13.82 8.90 18.45
CA TYR A 62 15.25 8.78 18.74
C TYR A 62 15.73 7.37 18.43
N TRP A 63 16.97 7.27 17.94
CA TRP A 63 17.67 6.01 17.86
C TRP A 63 17.95 5.46 19.26
N ASN A 64 17.60 4.20 19.50
CA ASN A 64 17.90 3.54 20.77
C ASN A 64 19.42 3.26 20.95
N ALA A 65 20.17 3.21 19.85
CA ALA A 65 21.62 2.94 19.88
C ALA A 65 22.45 4.09 20.47
N ASP A 66 22.11 5.34 20.13
CA ASP A 66 22.93 6.52 20.46
C ASP A 66 22.13 7.77 20.86
N ILE A 67 20.79 7.68 20.93
CA ILE A 67 19.87 8.78 21.27
C ILE A 67 19.91 9.90 20.20
N GLY A 68 20.45 9.61 19.01
CA GLY A 68 20.38 10.49 17.85
C GLY A 68 18.94 10.78 17.46
N HIS A 69 18.65 12.00 17.01
CA HIS A 69 17.31 12.37 16.57
C HIS A 69 16.97 11.64 15.27
N PHE A 70 15.74 11.17 15.16
CA PHE A 70 15.19 10.53 13.98
C PHE A 70 13.93 11.27 13.54
N GLU A 71 13.89 11.68 12.27
CA GLU A 71 12.74 12.35 11.66
C GLU A 71 12.71 11.99 10.17
N GLN A 72 12.00 10.93 9.80
CA GLN A 72 11.95 10.45 8.41
C GLN A 72 10.59 9.86 8.06
N GLU A 73 10.29 9.89 6.76
CA GLU A 73 9.15 9.24 6.13
C GLU A 73 9.59 7.88 5.55
N GLY A 74 8.69 6.91 5.58
CA GLY A 74 8.90 5.61 4.95
C GLY A 74 7.60 4.85 4.75
N PHE A 75 7.71 3.70 4.09
CA PHE A 75 6.60 2.80 3.83
C PHE A 75 6.63 1.63 4.80
N VAL A 76 5.48 1.27 5.38
CA VAL A 76 5.39 0.19 6.37
C VAL A 76 5.40 -1.16 5.66
N THR A 77 6.36 -2.00 6.01
CA THR A 77 6.57 -3.32 5.38
C THR A 77 6.08 -4.46 6.27
N ASP A 78 6.12 -4.29 7.59
CA ASP A 78 5.60 -5.28 8.53
C ASP A 78 5.04 -4.62 9.79
N THR A 79 4.12 -5.29 10.46
CA THR A 79 3.48 -4.82 11.68
C THR A 79 3.48 -5.90 12.74
N GLY A 80 3.91 -5.53 13.95
CA GLY A 80 3.91 -6.41 15.11
C GLY A 80 3.13 -5.86 16.30
N ARG A 81 3.15 -6.57 17.42
CA ARG A 81 2.44 -6.16 18.63
C ARG A 81 3.15 -4.97 19.31
N GLY A 82 2.81 -3.77 18.87
CA GLY A 82 3.32 -2.52 19.46
C GLY A 82 4.59 -1.98 18.79
N TYR A 83 4.87 -2.43 17.58
CA TYR A 83 5.92 -1.91 16.70
C TYR A 83 5.53 -2.14 15.23
N PHE A 84 6.21 -1.46 14.31
CA PHE A 84 6.17 -1.76 12.88
C PHE A 84 7.57 -1.64 12.28
N GLU A 85 7.80 -2.26 11.13
CA GLU A 85 8.98 -2.08 10.31
C GLU A 85 8.65 -1.16 9.14
N MET A 86 9.58 -0.29 8.77
CA MET A 86 9.44 0.58 7.62
C MET A 86 10.71 0.62 6.78
N VAL A 87 10.53 0.69 5.46
CA VAL A 87 11.60 0.99 4.51
C VAL A 87 11.68 2.50 4.29
N LEU A 88 12.89 3.04 4.37
CA LEU A 88 13.19 4.43 4.09
C LEU A 88 13.53 4.63 2.61
N HIS A 89 13.49 5.88 2.13
CA HIS A 89 13.85 6.19 0.75
C HIS A 89 15.30 5.83 0.36
N ASP A 90 16.20 5.67 1.33
CA ASP A 90 17.57 5.22 1.10
C ASP A 90 17.73 3.69 1.15
N GLY A 91 16.62 2.95 1.24
CA GLY A 91 16.57 1.50 1.26
C GLY A 91 16.85 0.87 2.62
N ARG A 92 17.15 1.65 3.67
CA ARG A 92 17.29 1.09 5.02
C ARG A 92 15.93 0.65 5.54
N ILE A 93 15.89 -0.54 6.13
CA ILE A 93 14.75 -1.06 6.87
C ILE A 93 15.02 -0.82 8.35
N ILE A 94 14.05 -0.25 9.05
CA ILE A 94 14.13 0.06 10.48
C ILE A 94 12.89 -0.40 11.20
N SER A 95 13.06 -0.78 12.47
CA SER A 95 11.97 -1.09 13.37
C SER A 95 11.62 0.13 14.24
N VAL A 96 10.34 0.45 14.34
CA VAL A 96 9.81 1.59 15.09
C VAL A 96 8.88 1.10 16.19
N GLY A 97 9.26 1.37 17.43
CA GLY A 97 8.47 1.05 18.61
C GLY A 97 7.86 2.28 19.26
N GLY A 98 7.01 2.05 20.27
CA GLY A 98 6.39 3.13 21.05
C GLY A 98 7.38 3.89 21.93
N LYS A 99 6.87 4.86 22.72
CA LYS A 99 7.66 5.78 23.56
C LYS A 99 8.59 5.12 24.60
N GLN A 100 8.39 3.85 24.93
CA GLN A 100 9.22 3.09 25.89
C GLN A 100 9.82 1.84 25.25
N SER A 101 9.90 1.80 23.93
CA SER A 101 10.62 0.75 23.21
C SER A 101 12.12 0.87 23.47
N TYR A 102 12.75 -0.29 23.65
CA TYR A 102 14.21 -0.43 23.78
C TYR A 102 14.74 -1.56 22.88
N ARG A 103 13.86 -2.33 22.24
CA ARG A 103 14.22 -3.46 21.37
C ARG A 103 14.31 -3.04 19.92
N GLU A 104 13.42 -2.15 19.52
CA GLU A 104 13.32 -1.57 18.20
C GLU A 104 14.42 -0.54 17.97
N ASP A 105 14.70 -0.20 16.72
CA ASP A 105 15.74 0.76 16.36
C ASP A 105 15.37 2.17 16.81
N ILE A 106 14.11 2.54 16.60
CA ILE A 106 13.56 3.87 16.89
C ILE A 106 12.55 3.81 18.03
N GLN A 107 12.75 4.68 19.01
CA GLN A 107 11.74 5.05 20.00
C GLN A 107 10.92 6.24 19.49
N ALA A 108 9.68 5.98 19.06
CA ALA A 108 8.83 7.02 18.52
C ALA A 108 8.29 7.98 19.60
N VAL A 109 8.25 9.26 19.26
CA VAL A 109 7.59 10.34 20.02
C VAL A 109 6.27 10.71 19.36
N ASP A 110 6.31 10.96 18.05
CA ASP A 110 5.16 11.31 17.22
C ASP A 110 5.23 10.52 15.91
N ILE A 111 4.07 10.07 15.45
CA ILE A 111 3.90 9.25 14.25
C ILE A 111 2.71 9.81 13.48
N THR A 112 2.92 10.13 12.21
CA THR A 112 1.87 10.63 11.32
C THR A 112 1.72 9.64 10.16
N LEU A 113 0.56 9.00 10.06
CA LEU A 113 0.18 8.22 8.88
C LEU A 113 -0.44 9.18 7.87
N GLN A 114 0.07 9.16 6.64
CA GLN A 114 -0.39 10.01 5.55
C GLN A 114 -0.93 9.14 4.42
N LEU A 115 -2.24 9.26 4.14
CA LEU A 115 -2.85 8.66 2.97
C LEU A 115 -2.42 9.43 1.71
N LYS A 116 -1.81 8.72 0.77
CA LYS A 116 -1.44 9.24 -0.54
C LYS A 116 -2.58 9.08 -1.54
N SER A 117 -3.31 7.95 -1.48
CA SER A 117 -4.51 7.73 -2.30
C SER A 117 -5.78 8.23 -1.61
N LYS A 118 -6.82 8.45 -2.41
CA LYS A 118 -8.14 8.95 -1.97
C LYS A 118 -9.23 7.91 -1.95
N SER A 119 -9.11 6.88 -2.78
CA SER A 119 -9.96 5.70 -2.80
C SER A 119 -9.15 4.53 -3.36
N SER A 120 -9.72 3.33 -3.32
CA SER A 120 -9.14 2.13 -3.91
C SER A 120 -10.19 1.26 -4.59
N VAL A 121 -9.79 0.58 -5.66
CA VAL A 121 -10.57 -0.45 -6.35
C VAL A 121 -9.76 -1.74 -6.35
N PHE A 122 -10.31 -2.77 -5.72
CA PHE A 122 -9.76 -4.11 -5.66
C PHE A 122 -10.41 -4.99 -6.70
N TYR A 123 -9.64 -5.87 -7.33
CA TYR A 123 -10.18 -6.97 -8.13
C TYR A 123 -9.14 -8.07 -8.29
N VAL A 124 -9.60 -9.26 -8.71
CA VAL A 124 -8.71 -10.41 -8.92
C VAL A 124 -8.64 -10.74 -10.41
N LEU A 125 -7.46 -10.62 -10.98
CA LEU A 125 -7.15 -11.01 -12.35
C LEU A 125 -6.78 -12.50 -12.38
N LYS A 126 -7.34 -13.23 -13.34
CA LYS A 126 -7.11 -14.66 -13.57
C LYS A 126 -5.67 -14.93 -14.00
N PRO A 127 -5.12 -16.11 -13.67
CA PRO A 127 -3.75 -16.49 -13.97
C PRO A 127 -3.52 -16.58 -15.48
N PHE A 128 -2.32 -16.21 -15.91
CA PHE A 128 -1.91 -16.33 -17.31
C PHE A 128 -0.39 -16.51 -17.44
N LYS A 129 0.05 -16.84 -18.64
CA LYS A 129 1.47 -16.99 -19.00
C LYS A 129 1.84 -15.91 -20.01
N GLY A 130 3.03 -15.32 -19.85
CA GLY A 130 3.58 -14.36 -20.79
C GLY A 130 5.05 -14.03 -20.50
N SER A 131 5.63 -13.19 -21.34
CA SER A 131 6.85 -12.45 -21.02
C SER A 131 6.59 -11.41 -19.91
N THR A 132 7.66 -10.91 -19.29
CA THR A 132 7.58 -9.84 -18.28
C THR A 132 6.79 -8.62 -18.80
N SER A 133 7.05 -8.19 -20.04
CA SER A 133 6.33 -7.09 -20.69
C SER A 133 4.86 -7.38 -20.95
N GLU A 134 4.50 -8.62 -21.31
CA GLU A 134 3.09 -9.00 -21.53
C GLU A 134 2.33 -9.07 -20.21
N VAL A 135 2.98 -9.54 -19.14
CA VAL A 135 2.41 -9.53 -17.79
C VAL A 135 2.08 -8.11 -17.36
N ARG A 136 3.05 -7.20 -17.46
CA ARG A 136 2.86 -5.78 -17.15
C ARG A 136 1.70 -5.18 -17.94
N ALA A 137 1.75 -5.29 -19.28
CA ALA A 137 0.76 -4.69 -20.15
C ALA A 137 -0.65 -5.18 -19.87
N ARG A 138 -0.80 -6.47 -19.51
CA ARG A 138 -2.10 -7.04 -19.16
C ARG A 138 -2.62 -6.56 -17.81
N ILE A 139 -1.76 -6.39 -16.82
CA ILE A 139 -2.15 -5.80 -15.53
C ILE A 139 -2.60 -4.35 -15.74
N GLU A 140 -1.82 -3.54 -16.46
CA GLU A 140 -2.16 -2.13 -16.74
C GLU A 140 -3.46 -2.01 -17.55
N ALA A 141 -3.67 -2.87 -18.55
CA ALA A 141 -4.90 -2.89 -19.33
C ALA A 141 -6.12 -3.31 -18.49
N SER A 142 -5.94 -4.14 -17.47
CA SER A 142 -7.05 -4.64 -16.64
C SER A 142 -7.76 -3.52 -15.87
N SER A 143 -7.10 -2.39 -15.62
CA SER A 143 -7.68 -1.24 -14.93
C SER A 143 -8.42 -0.26 -15.86
N SER A 144 -8.52 -0.51 -17.17
CA SER A 144 -9.05 0.46 -18.13
C SER A 144 -10.51 0.86 -17.92
N PHE A 145 -11.27 0.08 -17.13
CA PHE A 145 -12.66 0.39 -16.77
C PHE A 145 -12.79 1.45 -15.68
N ILE A 146 -11.69 1.76 -14.97
CA ILE A 146 -11.65 2.76 -13.91
C ILE A 146 -11.30 4.11 -14.57
N THR A 147 -12.23 5.05 -14.52
CA THR A 147 -12.07 6.36 -15.19
C THR A 147 -11.45 7.44 -14.30
N TYR A 148 -11.19 7.11 -13.03
CA TYR A 148 -10.63 8.03 -12.04
C TYR A 148 -9.11 8.17 -12.22
N PRO A 149 -8.52 9.35 -11.99
CA PRO A 149 -7.07 9.53 -12.06
C PRO A 149 -6.32 8.58 -11.13
N GLN A 150 -5.27 7.94 -11.64
CA GLN A 150 -4.44 7.00 -10.91
C GLN A 150 -3.39 7.72 -10.04
N GLU A 151 -3.31 7.36 -8.76
CA GLU A 151 -2.13 7.64 -7.94
C GLU A 151 -1.10 6.52 -8.15
N ASP A 152 -1.53 5.27 -7.99
CA ASP A 152 -0.72 4.08 -8.25
C ASP A 152 -1.59 2.83 -8.50
N THR A 153 -0.97 1.71 -8.89
CA THR A 153 -1.58 0.39 -8.85
C THR A 153 -0.63 -0.55 -8.11
N ALA A 154 -1.13 -1.27 -7.11
CA ALA A 154 -0.37 -2.26 -6.38
C ALA A 154 -0.86 -3.68 -6.71
N ILE A 155 0.05 -4.63 -6.84
CA ILE A 155 -0.29 -6.05 -7.06
C ILE A 155 0.20 -6.94 -5.93
N SER A 156 -0.58 -7.96 -5.61
CA SER A 156 -0.16 -9.09 -4.78
C SER A 156 -0.39 -10.38 -5.57
N CYS A 157 0.67 -11.17 -5.77
CA CYS A 157 0.57 -12.39 -6.57
C CYS A 157 1.76 -13.33 -6.34
N VAL A 158 1.61 -14.55 -6.86
CA VAL A 158 2.70 -15.52 -6.99
C VAL A 158 3.11 -15.57 -8.46
N LEU A 159 4.40 -15.41 -8.74
CA LEU A 159 5.00 -15.51 -10.06
C LEU A 159 5.89 -16.76 -10.09
N THR A 160 5.62 -17.66 -11.02
CA THR A 160 6.52 -18.77 -11.34
C THR A 160 7.30 -18.41 -12.59
N VAL A 161 8.61 -18.30 -12.45
CA VAL A 161 9.51 -17.80 -13.49
C VAL A 161 10.42 -18.94 -13.94
N GLU A 162 10.44 -19.19 -15.25
CA GLU A 162 11.47 -20.05 -15.84
C GLU A 162 12.81 -19.35 -15.73
N ALA A 163 13.81 -19.98 -15.11
CA ALA A 163 15.11 -19.38 -14.85
C ALA A 163 16.19 -20.43 -14.77
N ASP A 164 17.42 -20.09 -15.17
CA ASP A 164 18.59 -20.95 -14.91
C ASP A 164 19.00 -20.82 -13.45
N ALA A 165 18.27 -21.52 -12.58
CA ALA A 165 18.43 -21.49 -11.13
C ALA A 165 18.54 -22.90 -10.56
N ALA A 166 19.19 -22.98 -9.40
CA ALA A 166 19.24 -24.16 -8.54
C ALA A 166 18.85 -23.76 -7.11
N PRO A 167 18.31 -24.68 -6.30
CA PRO A 167 17.94 -24.38 -4.92
C PRO A 167 19.13 -23.86 -4.10
N ASP A 168 18.99 -22.66 -3.53
CA ASP A 168 19.99 -22.06 -2.65
C ASP A 168 19.33 -21.03 -1.71
N ILE A 169 19.16 -21.43 -0.44
CA ILE A 169 18.52 -20.62 0.60
C ILE A 169 19.31 -19.33 0.89
N THR A 170 20.62 -19.33 0.69
CA THR A 170 21.44 -18.13 0.94
C THR A 170 21.19 -17.10 -0.15
N LEU A 171 21.13 -17.55 -1.41
CA LEU A 171 20.84 -16.70 -2.55
C LEU A 171 19.38 -16.20 -2.51
N GLU A 172 18.43 -17.04 -2.10
CA GLU A 172 17.04 -16.63 -1.84
C GLU A 172 16.99 -15.42 -0.91
N ALA A 173 17.63 -15.52 0.27
CA ALA A 173 17.66 -14.43 1.25
C ALA A 173 18.38 -13.17 0.75
N GLU A 174 19.45 -13.31 -0.05
CA GLU A 174 20.17 -12.18 -0.65
C GLU A 174 19.31 -11.44 -1.68
N VAL A 175 18.60 -12.16 -2.54
CA VAL A 175 17.68 -11.59 -3.53
C VAL A 175 16.51 -10.91 -2.83
N GLU A 176 15.90 -11.55 -1.83
CA GLU A 176 14.82 -10.97 -1.03
C GLU A 176 15.24 -9.65 -0.35
N ASP A 177 16.41 -9.63 0.29
CA ASP A 177 16.96 -8.42 0.93
C ASP A 177 17.22 -7.31 -0.11
N THR A 178 17.76 -7.66 -1.27
CA THR A 178 18.00 -6.71 -2.36
C THR A 178 16.67 -6.10 -2.85
N LEU A 179 15.66 -6.91 -3.07
CA LEU A 179 14.33 -6.48 -3.52
C LEU A 179 13.67 -5.54 -2.50
N ARG A 180 13.66 -5.92 -1.22
CA ARG A 180 13.06 -5.12 -0.15
C ARG A 180 13.71 -3.76 0.04
N LYS A 181 15.03 -3.66 -0.21
CA LYS A 181 15.76 -2.39 -0.10
C LYS A 181 15.61 -1.51 -1.32
N ALA A 182 15.41 -2.10 -2.50
CA ALA A 182 15.34 -1.36 -3.76
C ALA A 182 13.93 -0.85 -4.08
N ILE A 183 12.88 -1.55 -3.65
CA ILE A 183 11.50 -1.23 -4.00
C ILE A 183 10.79 -0.62 -2.79
N PHE A 184 10.55 0.68 -2.82
CA PHE A 184 10.00 1.43 -1.69
C PHE A 184 8.53 1.07 -1.39
N TYR A 185 7.69 0.93 -2.42
CA TYR A 185 6.29 0.54 -2.28
C TYR A 185 6.12 -0.96 -2.58
N MET A 186 6.71 -1.79 -1.73
CA MET A 186 6.48 -3.22 -1.71
C MET A 186 6.49 -3.69 -0.26
N LYS A 187 5.42 -4.36 0.16
CA LYS A 187 5.27 -4.79 1.55
C LYS A 187 6.11 -6.02 1.84
N LYS A 188 6.08 -6.98 0.93
CA LYS A 188 6.82 -8.23 1.08
C LYS A 188 7.24 -8.81 -0.27
N ALA A 189 8.41 -9.42 -0.27
CA ALA A 189 8.85 -10.36 -1.29
C ALA A 189 9.42 -11.61 -0.60
N ASP A 190 9.03 -12.78 -1.12
CA ASP A 190 9.60 -14.08 -0.77
C ASP A 190 10.01 -14.79 -2.08
N VAL A 191 11.21 -15.37 -2.11
CA VAL A 191 11.79 -16.04 -3.28
C VAL A 191 12.13 -17.48 -2.92
N VAL A 192 11.70 -18.42 -3.77
CA VAL A 192 12.01 -19.84 -3.62
C VAL A 192 12.61 -20.35 -4.92
N LEU A 193 13.88 -20.78 -4.86
CA LEU A 193 14.61 -21.30 -6.00
C LEU A 193 14.37 -22.81 -6.13
N GLN A 194 14.17 -23.24 -7.37
CA GLN A 194 13.91 -24.63 -7.74
C GLN A 194 14.80 -25.00 -8.92
N GLU A 195 14.91 -26.29 -9.24
CA GLU A 195 15.64 -26.71 -10.44
C GLU A 195 14.98 -26.11 -11.70
N ASN A 196 15.73 -25.27 -12.43
CA ASN A 196 15.30 -24.60 -13.66
C ASN A 196 14.13 -23.60 -13.48
N GLY A 197 13.99 -23.01 -12.30
CA GLY A 197 13.02 -21.94 -12.10
C GLY A 197 13.02 -21.35 -10.71
N MET A 198 12.12 -20.40 -10.51
CA MET A 198 11.88 -19.81 -9.20
C MET A 198 10.41 -19.46 -9.03
N THR A 199 9.98 -19.41 -7.77
CA THR A 199 8.68 -18.87 -7.38
C THR A 199 8.92 -17.61 -6.56
N ILE A 200 8.24 -16.53 -6.93
CA ILE A 200 8.32 -15.23 -6.25
C ILE A 200 6.92 -14.88 -5.77
N THR A 201 6.78 -14.68 -4.47
CA THR A 201 5.54 -14.15 -3.89
C THR A 201 5.76 -12.69 -3.57
N VAL A 202 4.96 -11.81 -4.15
CA VAL A 202 5.00 -10.36 -3.88
C VAL A 202 3.69 -9.91 -3.23
N GLU A 203 3.80 -9.03 -2.24
CA GLU A 203 2.67 -8.39 -1.58
C GLU A 203 2.77 -6.87 -1.75
N ARG A 204 1.70 -6.25 -2.27
CA ARG A 204 1.59 -4.80 -2.48
C ARG A 204 2.73 -4.20 -3.33
N LEU A 205 3.20 -4.89 -4.37
CA LEU A 205 4.20 -4.34 -5.29
C LEU A 205 3.58 -3.23 -6.15
N SER A 206 4.15 -2.03 -6.06
CA SER A 206 3.80 -0.92 -6.97
C SER A 206 4.11 -1.26 -8.43
N MET A 207 3.17 -0.98 -9.32
CA MET A 207 3.37 -1.12 -10.77
C MET A 207 4.38 -0.12 -11.32
N LYS A 208 4.71 0.95 -10.59
CA LYS A 208 5.82 1.87 -10.95
C LYS A 208 7.18 1.19 -10.83
N ASP A 209 7.30 0.23 -9.91
CA ASP A 209 8.53 -0.52 -9.62
C ASP A 209 8.50 -1.96 -10.18
N PHE A 210 7.52 -2.28 -11.03
CA PHE A 210 7.38 -3.61 -11.61
C PHE A 210 8.59 -4.02 -12.45
N ASP A 211 9.13 -3.10 -13.25
CA ASP A 211 10.33 -3.38 -14.04
C ASP A 211 11.56 -3.56 -13.13
N THR A 212 11.66 -2.76 -12.07
CA THR A 212 12.75 -2.84 -11.07
C THR A 212 12.83 -4.23 -10.43
N LEU A 213 11.69 -4.88 -10.16
CA LEU A 213 11.66 -6.27 -9.69
C LEU A 213 12.42 -7.20 -10.65
N PHE A 214 12.09 -7.14 -11.94
CA PHE A 214 12.72 -8.01 -12.95
C PHE A 214 14.16 -7.62 -13.25
N ASP A 215 14.48 -6.32 -13.28
CA ASP A 215 15.86 -5.83 -13.44
C ASP A 215 16.78 -6.35 -12.33
N ILE A 216 16.28 -6.49 -11.10
CA ILE A 216 17.03 -7.08 -9.99
C ILE A 216 17.19 -8.59 -10.20
N LEU A 217 16.11 -9.30 -10.53
CA LEU A 217 16.17 -10.75 -10.76
C LEU A 217 17.11 -11.11 -11.92
N GLU A 218 17.15 -10.31 -12.98
CA GLU A 218 18.02 -10.50 -14.15
C GLU A 218 19.51 -10.31 -13.83
N GLN A 219 19.87 -9.67 -12.71
CA GLN A 219 21.26 -9.61 -12.24
C GLN A 219 21.76 -10.97 -11.74
N TYR A 220 20.85 -11.82 -11.27
CA TYR A 220 21.17 -13.12 -10.69
C TYR A 220 20.85 -14.28 -11.63
N PHE A 221 19.81 -14.14 -12.47
CA PHE A 221 19.27 -15.24 -13.26
C PHE A 221 18.97 -14.83 -14.69
N SER A 222 19.07 -15.78 -15.63
CA SER A 222 18.50 -15.60 -16.97
C SER A 222 17.01 -15.90 -16.93
N ILE A 223 16.17 -14.88 -17.08
CA ILE A 223 14.71 -15.00 -16.98
C ILE A 223 14.09 -15.40 -18.32
N GLY A 224 13.27 -16.45 -18.27
CA GLY A 224 12.45 -16.93 -19.37
C GLY A 224 11.00 -16.44 -19.25
N SER A 225 10.05 -17.36 -19.49
CA SER A 225 8.63 -17.00 -19.38
C SER A 225 8.14 -16.96 -17.94
N VAL A 226 7.13 -16.12 -17.71
CA VAL A 226 6.49 -15.91 -16.40
C VAL A 226 5.08 -16.48 -16.44
N PHE A 227 4.75 -17.31 -15.46
CA PHE A 227 3.40 -17.75 -15.17
C PHE A 227 2.93 -17.06 -13.89
N THR A 228 1.75 -16.45 -13.94
CA THR A 228 1.16 -15.79 -12.76
C THR A 228 0.15 -16.71 -12.10
N GLY A 229 0.08 -16.71 -10.78
CA GLY A 229 -1.10 -17.13 -10.04
C GLY A 229 -2.26 -16.14 -10.24
N ASP A 230 -3.29 -16.27 -9.39
CA ASP A 230 -4.28 -15.19 -9.25
C ASP A 230 -3.55 -13.90 -8.84
N ILE A 231 -3.89 -12.77 -9.46
CA ILE A 231 -3.28 -11.48 -9.18
C ILE A 231 -4.33 -10.60 -8.52
N GLU A 232 -4.12 -10.29 -7.25
CA GLU A 232 -4.89 -9.25 -6.57
C GLU A 232 -4.37 -7.90 -7.02
N VAL A 233 -5.20 -7.14 -7.71
CA VAL A 233 -4.87 -5.79 -8.20
C VAL A 233 -5.60 -4.78 -7.34
N VAL A 234 -4.89 -3.76 -6.91
CA VAL A 234 -5.48 -2.61 -6.22
C VAL A 234 -5.10 -1.34 -6.93
N TYR A 235 -6.09 -0.79 -7.61
CA TYR A 235 -6.00 0.51 -8.24
C TYR A 235 -6.24 1.59 -7.20
N GLN A 236 -5.27 2.47 -7.01
CA GLN A 236 -5.30 3.51 -5.98
C GLN A 236 -5.51 4.86 -6.68
N THR A 237 -6.60 5.55 -6.36
CA THR A 237 -6.98 6.78 -7.06
C THR A 237 -6.38 8.02 -6.41
N ALA A 238 -6.07 9.02 -7.23
CA ALA A 238 -5.64 10.35 -6.79
C ALA A 238 -6.81 11.24 -6.37
N GLU A 239 -8.04 10.84 -6.74
CA GLU A 239 -9.30 11.52 -6.41
C GLU A 239 -10.29 10.56 -5.75
N GLU A 240 -11.16 11.08 -4.90
CA GLU A 240 -12.18 10.29 -4.21
C GLU A 240 -13.23 9.79 -5.21
N ILE A 241 -13.56 8.50 -5.16
CA ILE A 241 -14.59 7.91 -6.03
C ILE A 241 -15.97 8.36 -5.54
N GLU A 242 -16.79 8.88 -6.45
CA GLU A 242 -18.17 9.25 -6.13
C GLU A 242 -18.97 8.01 -5.71
N VAL A 243 -19.77 8.14 -4.64
CA VAL A 243 -20.53 7.01 -4.05
C VAL A 243 -21.51 6.42 -5.07
N GLU A 244 -22.00 7.25 -5.98
CA GLU A 244 -22.89 6.90 -7.08
C GLU A 244 -22.24 5.98 -8.12
N ASP A 245 -20.92 6.04 -8.28
CA ASP A 245 -20.16 5.24 -9.24
C ASP A 245 -19.76 3.86 -8.68
N VAL A 246 -19.78 3.69 -7.35
CA VAL A 246 -19.42 2.42 -6.69
C VAL A 246 -20.18 1.22 -7.26
N PRO A 247 -21.53 1.23 -7.37
CA PRO A 247 -22.26 0.09 -7.92
C PRO A 247 -21.93 -0.20 -9.38
N VAL A 248 -21.57 0.83 -10.16
CA VAL A 248 -21.20 0.68 -11.57
C VAL A 248 -19.86 -0.06 -11.67
N LEU A 249 -18.87 0.39 -10.91
CA LEU A 249 -17.55 -0.25 -10.83
C LEU A 249 -17.63 -1.69 -10.31
N GLU A 250 -18.36 -1.93 -9.22
CA GLU A 250 -18.50 -3.28 -8.63
C GLU A 250 -19.30 -4.24 -9.53
N SER A 251 -20.11 -3.72 -10.45
CA SER A 251 -20.84 -4.53 -11.45
C SER A 251 -20.02 -4.88 -12.69
N TYR A 252 -18.79 -4.36 -12.80
CA TYR A 252 -17.93 -4.58 -13.96
C TYR A 252 -17.64 -6.07 -14.18
N GLN A 253 -17.67 -6.49 -15.44
CA GLN A 253 -17.38 -7.85 -15.86
C GLN A 253 -16.40 -7.82 -17.03
N ASP A 254 -15.32 -8.58 -16.87
CA ASP A 254 -14.35 -8.86 -17.92
C ASP A 254 -14.03 -10.36 -17.90
N GLU A 255 -13.66 -10.92 -19.04
CA GLU A 255 -13.35 -12.35 -19.14
C GLU A 255 -12.08 -12.74 -18.36
N HIS A 256 -11.19 -11.78 -18.12
CA HIS A 256 -9.93 -11.98 -17.40
C HIS A 256 -10.05 -11.70 -15.90
N ILE A 257 -11.10 -11.02 -15.44
CA ILE A 257 -11.34 -10.73 -14.02
C ILE A 257 -12.32 -11.76 -13.45
N TYR A 258 -12.15 -12.13 -12.17
CA TYR A 258 -13.13 -13.00 -11.51
C TYR A 258 -14.46 -12.26 -11.28
N PRO A 259 -15.61 -12.83 -11.67
CA PRO A 259 -16.91 -12.20 -11.45
C PRO A 259 -17.16 -11.93 -9.96
N GLY A 260 -17.59 -10.70 -9.64
CA GLY A 260 -17.89 -10.30 -8.26
C GLY A 260 -16.66 -10.07 -7.37
N SER A 261 -15.44 -10.07 -7.94
CA SER A 261 -14.22 -9.72 -7.19
C SER A 261 -13.95 -8.22 -7.09
N VAL A 262 -14.68 -7.40 -7.87
CA VAL A 262 -14.49 -5.95 -7.88
C VAL A 262 -15.10 -5.34 -6.61
N HIS A 263 -14.27 -4.66 -5.81
CA HIS A 263 -14.69 -3.99 -4.59
C HIS A 263 -14.11 -2.58 -4.51
N VAL A 264 -14.94 -1.60 -4.16
CA VAL A 264 -14.50 -0.21 -4.03
C VAL A 264 -14.43 0.20 -2.56
N ARG A 265 -13.41 0.98 -2.20
CA ARG A 265 -13.30 1.66 -0.91
C ARG A 265 -13.14 3.15 -1.17
N VAL A 266 -14.05 3.94 -0.61
CA VAL A 266 -14.06 5.39 -0.65
C VAL A 266 -13.58 5.92 0.69
#